data_AF-A0A3A8J4A5-F1
#
_entry.id   AF-A0A3A8J4A5-F1
#
_cell.length_a   1.000
_cell.length_b   1.000
_cell.length_c   1.000
_cell.angle_alpha   90.00
_cell.angle_beta   90.00
_cell.angle_gamma   90.00
#
_symmetry.space_group_name_H-M   'P 1'
#
loop_
_entity.id
_entity.type
_entity.pdbx_description
1 polymer ?
#
loop_
_entity_poly.entity_id
_entity_poly.type
_entity_poly.pdbx_seq_one_letter_code
_entity_poly.pdbx_strand_id
1 'polypeptide(L)'
;MRPGDPSLSPEALAAEEHARVSERVQGFVDDRRARDRVDTGRIHPYFSKLRAKLEQQMDAPPLFDMPSLPKQMLYSWADKARRFAATGSPGGNLSQAPTPGEKLAERGRNNPEFDRLRTRAQAGEELQDFAHGVSTMKLVVTLELLQGPDGTLREVKLMTRSGNPAYDDYVLQSVPPALAKFPPPPPDALGVHTDGIRSLWSVEGRVVYVRKLSEMKGTDTAYLTAAAAVGLLAGGFEETTGDVYVIDVRNPHFECRSRLLRVY
;
A
#
# COMPACT_ATOMS: atom_id res chain seq x y z
N MET A 1 -25.79 3.50 46.56
CA MET A 1 -24.38 3.86 46.81
C MET A 1 -24.26 4.26 48.28
N ARG A 2 -23.35 3.62 49.04
CA ARG A 2 -23.19 3.90 50.48
C ARG A 2 -22.03 4.87 50.71
N PRO A 3 -22.14 5.85 51.62
CA PRO A 3 -21.01 6.66 52.05
C PRO A 3 -19.95 5.77 52.73
N GLY A 4 -18.69 5.88 52.32
CA GLY A 4 -17.57 5.12 52.92
C GLY A 4 -17.18 3.82 52.20
N ASP A 5 -17.54 3.66 50.92
CA ASP A 5 -17.09 2.53 50.11
C ASP A 5 -15.56 2.61 49.90
N PRO A 6 -14.75 1.63 50.38
CA PRO A 6 -13.29 1.65 50.28
C PRO A 6 -12.78 1.64 48.82
N SER A 7 -13.62 1.23 47.87
CA SER A 7 -13.36 1.31 46.42
C SER A 7 -13.30 2.75 45.88
N LEU A 8 -13.83 3.73 46.62
CA LEU A 8 -13.83 5.15 46.26
C LEU A 8 -12.77 5.96 47.02
N SER A 9 -11.85 5.29 47.74
CA SER A 9 -10.73 5.98 48.38
C SER A 9 -9.82 6.62 47.32
N PRO A 10 -9.25 7.81 47.57
CA PRO A 10 -8.35 8.47 46.61
C PRO A 10 -7.18 7.58 46.18
N GLU A 11 -6.71 6.70 47.07
CA GLU A 11 -5.65 5.73 46.81
C GLU A 11 -6.11 4.58 45.89
N ALA A 12 -7.33 4.06 46.07
CA ALA A 12 -7.89 3.04 45.19
C ALA A 12 -8.13 3.58 43.77
N LEU A 13 -8.65 4.81 43.67
CA LEU A 13 -8.82 5.49 42.38
C LEU A 13 -7.46 5.76 41.71
N ALA A 14 -6.46 6.23 42.46
CA ALA A 14 -5.12 6.44 41.93
C ALA A 14 -4.45 5.12 41.46
N ALA A 15 -4.68 4.01 42.16
CA ALA A 15 -4.18 2.70 41.78
C ALA A 15 -4.86 2.17 40.51
N GLU A 16 -6.19 2.32 40.39
CA GLU A 16 -6.93 1.97 39.17
C GLU A 16 -6.50 2.83 37.97
N GLU A 17 -6.34 4.14 38.17
CA GLU A 17 -5.86 5.03 37.13
C GLU A 17 -4.42 4.70 36.73
N HIS A 18 -3.54 4.40 37.70
CA HIS A 18 -2.18 3.98 37.42
C HIS A 18 -2.13 2.66 36.66
N ALA A 19 -2.97 1.68 37.01
CA ALA A 19 -3.08 0.43 36.27
C ALA A 19 -3.54 0.65 34.83
N ARG A 20 -4.61 1.44 34.63
CA ARG A 20 -5.13 1.82 33.30
C ARG A 20 -4.10 2.56 32.45
N VAL A 21 -3.38 3.50 33.05
CA VAL A 21 -2.33 4.27 32.36
C VAL A 21 -1.15 3.36 32.02
N SER A 22 -0.73 2.50 32.95
CA SER A 22 0.36 1.55 32.73
C SER A 22 0.03 0.57 31.61
N GLU A 23 -1.18 0.01 31.59
CA GLU A 23 -1.67 -0.86 30.51
C GLU A 23 -1.67 -0.14 29.16
N ARG A 24 -2.15 1.11 29.13
CA ARG A 24 -2.15 1.92 27.92
C ARG A 24 -0.74 2.24 27.41
N VAL A 25 0.18 2.59 28.30
CA VAL A 25 1.59 2.85 27.96
C VAL A 25 2.25 1.57 27.45
N GLN A 26 2.01 0.44 28.12
CA GLN A 26 2.52 -0.86 27.70
C GLN A 26 2.02 -1.22 26.30
N GLY A 27 0.72 -1.02 26.03
CA GLY A 27 0.15 -1.18 24.69
C GLY A 27 0.83 -0.33 23.62
N PHE A 28 1.19 0.92 23.92
CA PHE A 28 1.96 1.78 23.00
C PHE A 28 3.38 1.27 22.75
N VAL A 29 4.05 0.78 23.79
CA VAL A 29 5.41 0.21 23.67
C VAL A 29 5.38 -1.06 22.81
N ASP A 30 4.39 -1.92 23.03
CA ASP A 30 4.26 -3.17 22.28
C ASP A 30 3.86 -2.92 20.81
N ASP A 31 2.98 -1.96 20.56
CA ASP A 31 2.67 -1.48 19.20
C ASP A 31 3.92 -0.95 18.47
N ARG A 32 4.76 -0.20 19.18
CA ARG A 32 6.00 0.33 18.61
C ARG A 32 6.98 -0.78 18.29
N ARG A 33 7.20 -1.72 19.22
CA ARG A 33 8.05 -2.91 18.99
C ARG A 33 7.53 -3.74 17.82
N ALA A 34 6.22 -3.95 17.74
CA ALA A 34 5.58 -4.72 16.67
C ALA A 34 5.78 -4.08 15.29
N ARG A 35 5.77 -2.74 15.23
CA ARG A 35 6.08 -1.97 14.03
C ARG A 35 7.58 -1.99 13.70
N ASP A 36 8.44 -1.79 14.69
CA ASP A 36 9.89 -1.77 14.50
C ASP A 36 10.42 -3.10 13.92
N ARG A 37 9.81 -4.24 14.28
CA ARG A 37 10.11 -5.55 13.67
C ARG A 37 9.93 -5.56 12.15
N VAL A 38 8.90 -4.87 11.66
CA VAL A 38 8.58 -4.77 10.23
C VAL A 38 9.47 -3.73 9.56
N ASP A 39 9.60 -2.54 10.16
CA ASP A 39 10.35 -1.42 9.59
C ASP A 39 11.86 -1.69 9.51
N THR A 40 12.41 -2.51 10.42
CA THR A 40 13.82 -2.94 10.39
C THR A 40 14.12 -4.03 9.35
N GLY A 41 13.09 -4.52 8.63
CA GLY A 41 13.23 -5.53 7.57
C GLY A 41 13.61 -6.93 8.05
N ARG A 42 13.68 -7.17 9.36
CA ARG A 42 14.00 -8.47 9.98
C ARG A 42 12.76 -9.36 10.12
N ILE A 43 11.92 -9.37 9.10
CA ILE A 43 10.73 -10.21 9.06
C ILE A 43 11.07 -11.59 8.51
N HIS A 44 10.55 -12.63 9.16
CA HIS A 44 10.76 -14.00 8.71
C HIS A 44 10.10 -14.20 7.32
N PRO A 45 10.69 -14.99 6.39
CA PRO A 45 10.14 -15.24 5.06
C PRO A 45 8.70 -15.79 5.03
N TYR A 46 8.24 -16.32 6.17
CA TYR A 46 6.84 -16.71 6.41
C TYR A 46 5.86 -15.60 6.03
N PHE A 47 6.11 -14.35 6.44
CA PHE A 47 5.22 -13.23 6.14
C PHE A 47 5.24 -12.86 4.66
N SER A 48 6.38 -13.00 3.98
CA SER A 48 6.45 -12.79 2.53
C SER A 48 5.62 -13.83 1.78
N LYS A 49 5.61 -15.09 2.23
CA LYS A 49 4.74 -16.15 1.68
C LYS A 49 3.26 -15.88 1.97
N LEU A 50 2.96 -15.36 3.17
CA LEU A 50 1.60 -14.98 3.56
C LEU A 50 1.08 -13.85 2.68
N ARG A 51 1.90 -12.80 2.48
CA ARG A 51 1.62 -11.72 1.54
C ARG A 51 1.33 -12.26 0.15
N ALA A 52 2.20 -13.12 -0.38
CA ALA A 52 2.04 -13.68 -1.72
C ALA A 52 0.74 -14.47 -1.86
N LYS A 53 0.30 -15.17 -0.81
CA LYS A 53 -1.00 -15.88 -0.81
C LYS A 53 -2.19 -14.94 -0.78
N LEU A 54 -2.12 -13.86 0.00
CA LEU A 54 -3.16 -12.82 0.01
C LEU A 54 -3.27 -12.16 -1.37
N GLU A 55 -2.14 -11.77 -1.96
CA GLU A 55 -2.09 -11.14 -3.28
C GLU A 55 -2.55 -12.10 -4.38
N GLN A 56 -2.17 -13.38 -4.32
CA GLN A 56 -2.63 -14.41 -5.26
C GLN A 56 -4.15 -14.60 -5.21
N GLN A 57 -4.75 -14.60 -4.02
CA GLN A 57 -6.20 -14.75 -3.88
C GLN A 57 -6.96 -13.52 -4.37
N MET A 58 -6.32 -12.35 -4.32
CA MET A 58 -6.84 -11.08 -4.80
C MET A 58 -6.25 -10.70 -6.16
N ASP A 59 -5.84 -11.69 -6.96
CA ASP A 59 -5.38 -11.46 -8.33
C ASP A 59 -6.60 -11.17 -9.23
N ALA A 60 -6.47 -10.16 -10.10
CA ALA A 60 -7.56 -9.65 -10.94
C ALA A 60 -8.88 -9.30 -10.19
N PRO A 61 -8.85 -8.40 -9.19
CA PRO A 61 -10.04 -7.92 -8.50
C PRO A 61 -10.99 -7.16 -9.45
N PRO A 62 -12.30 -7.12 -9.16
CA PRO A 62 -13.24 -6.33 -9.94
C PRO A 62 -12.90 -4.83 -9.83
N LEU A 63 -13.37 -4.05 -10.81
CA LEU A 63 -13.29 -2.59 -10.70
C LEU A 63 -14.27 -2.11 -9.63
N PHE A 64 -13.74 -1.37 -8.65
CA PHE A 64 -14.55 -0.71 -7.62
C PHE A 64 -14.88 0.72 -8.05
N ASP A 65 -15.98 1.24 -7.52
CA ASP A 65 -16.37 2.63 -7.77
C ASP A 65 -15.28 3.59 -7.24
N MET A 66 -14.73 4.38 -8.15
CA MET A 66 -13.64 5.30 -7.90
C MET A 66 -13.97 6.64 -8.56
N PRO A 67 -13.47 7.77 -8.03
CA PRO A 67 -13.68 9.07 -8.67
C PRO A 67 -13.25 9.05 -10.14
N SER A 68 -13.89 9.88 -10.97
CA SER A 68 -13.53 9.98 -12.39
C SER A 68 -12.04 10.33 -12.60
N LEU A 69 -11.47 9.93 -13.74
CA LEU A 69 -10.05 10.16 -14.09
C LEU A 69 -9.57 11.60 -13.81
N PRO A 70 -10.31 12.68 -14.17
CA PRO A 70 -9.88 14.05 -13.87
C PRO A 70 -9.82 14.34 -12.36
N LYS A 71 -10.75 13.78 -11.57
CA LYS A 71 -10.71 13.90 -10.11
C LYS A 71 -9.53 13.14 -9.53
N GLN A 72 -9.23 11.95 -10.02
CA GLN A 72 -8.06 11.19 -9.59
C GLN A 72 -6.75 11.95 -9.87
N MET A 73 -6.63 12.56 -11.05
CA MET A 73 -5.49 13.43 -11.39
C MET A 73 -5.39 14.63 -10.45
N LEU A 74 -6.50 15.32 -10.17
CA LEU A 74 -6.50 16.45 -9.23
C LEU A 74 -6.06 16.03 -7.81
N TYR A 75 -6.54 14.89 -7.32
CA TYR A 75 -6.13 14.35 -6.02
C TYR A 75 -4.64 13.98 -6.01
N SER A 76 -4.15 13.36 -7.09
CA SER A 76 -2.74 13.01 -7.24
C SER A 76 -1.82 14.22 -7.15
N TRP A 77 -2.21 15.31 -7.83
CA TRP A 77 -1.48 16.57 -7.81
C TRP A 77 -1.53 17.21 -6.43
N ALA A 78 -2.70 17.24 -5.79
CA ALA A 78 -2.86 17.80 -4.46
C ALA A 78 -2.04 17.05 -3.39
N ASP A 79 -1.96 15.72 -3.47
CA ASP A 79 -1.14 14.93 -2.55
C ASP A 79 0.36 15.19 -2.74
N LYS A 80 0.82 15.24 -4.00
CA LYS A 80 2.21 15.64 -4.32
C LYS A 80 2.53 17.05 -3.82
N ALA A 81 1.64 18.02 -4.02
CA ALA A 81 1.82 19.38 -3.52
C ALA A 81 1.95 19.42 -1.99
N ARG A 82 1.15 18.62 -1.26
CA ARG A 82 1.25 18.49 0.20
C ARG A 82 2.59 17.88 0.62
N ARG A 83 3.06 16.82 -0.05
CA ARG A 83 4.35 16.18 0.22
C ARG A 83 5.52 17.12 -0.05
N PHE A 84 5.46 17.87 -1.14
CA PHE A 84 6.44 18.90 -1.45
C PHE A 84 6.47 19.99 -0.38
N ALA A 85 5.30 20.49 0.05
CA ALA A 85 5.23 21.47 1.13
C ALA A 85 5.80 20.93 2.46
N ALA A 86 5.63 19.63 2.73
CA ALA A 86 6.10 19.00 3.95
C ALA A 86 7.61 18.64 3.94
N THR A 87 8.16 18.26 2.79
CA THR A 87 9.51 17.66 2.70
C THR A 87 10.48 18.44 1.82
N GLY A 88 10.02 19.47 1.09
CA GLY A 88 10.80 20.18 0.08
C GLY A 88 11.07 19.37 -1.20
N SER A 89 10.56 18.13 -1.29
CA SER A 89 10.68 17.26 -2.46
C SER A 89 9.34 16.61 -2.82
N PRO A 90 8.98 16.49 -4.11
CA PRO A 90 7.74 15.82 -4.52
C PRO A 90 7.75 14.31 -4.25
N GLY A 91 8.94 13.69 -4.16
CA GLY A 91 9.12 12.24 -4.04
C GLY A 91 9.08 11.67 -2.62
N GLY A 92 9.21 12.53 -1.60
CA GLY A 92 9.35 12.10 -0.20
C GLY A 92 10.69 11.40 0.07
N ASN A 93 11.08 11.35 1.34
CA ASN A 93 12.39 10.87 1.83
C ASN A 93 12.59 9.35 1.74
N LEU A 94 12.48 8.76 0.55
CA LEU A 94 12.99 7.43 0.28
C LEU A 94 14.15 7.58 -0.71
N SER A 95 15.29 7.00 -0.39
CA SER A 95 16.46 6.89 -1.30
C SER A 95 16.06 6.11 -2.56
N GLN A 96 15.34 6.76 -3.47
CA GLN A 96 15.15 6.32 -4.83
C GLN A 96 16.32 6.84 -5.66
N ALA A 97 16.77 6.02 -6.60
CA ALA A 97 17.73 6.47 -7.61
C ALA A 97 17.16 7.73 -8.29
N PRO A 98 18.00 8.74 -8.59
CA PRO A 98 17.51 9.99 -9.13
C PRO A 98 16.76 9.75 -10.44
N THR A 99 15.59 10.38 -10.57
CA THR A 99 14.74 10.21 -11.74
C THR A 99 15.43 10.77 -13.00
N PRO A 100 15.08 10.30 -14.21
CA PRO A 100 15.56 10.91 -15.44
C PRO A 100 15.46 12.45 -15.46
N GLY A 101 14.36 13.02 -14.95
CA GLY A 101 14.15 14.45 -14.78
C GLY A 101 15.12 15.11 -13.81
N GLU A 102 15.43 14.45 -12.69
CA GLU A 102 16.43 14.90 -11.71
C GLU A 102 17.85 14.86 -12.29
N LYS A 103 18.21 13.79 -13.00
CA LYS A 103 19.51 13.67 -13.71
C LYS A 103 19.68 14.73 -14.79
N LEU A 104 18.59 15.11 -15.49
CA LEU A 104 18.60 16.20 -16.45
C LEU A 104 18.74 17.57 -15.77
N ALA A 105 18.10 17.76 -14.61
CA ALA A 105 18.23 18.97 -13.80
C ALA A 105 19.67 19.18 -13.28
N GLU A 106 20.38 18.10 -12.95
CA GLU A 106 21.79 18.16 -12.55
C GLU A 106 22.72 18.56 -13.70
N ARG A 107 22.45 18.08 -14.93
CA ARG A 107 23.31 18.33 -16.11
C ARG A 107 23.10 19.69 -16.76
N GLY A 108 21.93 20.31 -16.59
CA GLY A 108 21.47 21.43 -17.42
C GLY A 108 21.05 22.69 -16.68
N ARG A 109 21.71 23.06 -15.57
CA ARG A 109 21.40 24.33 -14.88
C ARG A 109 21.57 25.50 -15.85
N ASN A 110 20.50 26.24 -16.12
CA ASN A 110 20.43 27.46 -16.94
C ASN A 110 20.50 27.29 -18.47
N ASN A 111 20.05 26.16 -19.03
CA ASN A 111 19.91 26.02 -20.48
C ASN A 111 18.43 25.79 -20.89
N PRO A 112 17.84 26.70 -21.70
CA PRO A 112 16.42 26.64 -22.07
C PRO A 112 16.01 25.40 -22.88
N GLU A 113 16.93 24.75 -23.61
CA GLU A 113 16.65 23.48 -24.29
C GLU A 113 16.60 22.30 -23.30
N PHE A 114 17.46 22.32 -22.29
CA PHE A 114 17.41 21.33 -21.19
C PHE A 114 16.19 21.55 -20.30
N ASP A 115 15.69 22.77 -20.16
CA ASP A 115 14.45 23.05 -19.42
C ASP A 115 13.22 22.43 -20.09
N ARG A 116 13.12 22.49 -21.43
CA ARG A 116 12.06 21.82 -22.19
C ARG A 116 12.13 20.30 -22.07
N LEU A 117 13.34 19.74 -22.19
CA LEU A 117 13.58 18.30 -22.03
C LEU A 117 13.26 17.83 -20.60
N ARG A 118 13.68 18.59 -19.59
CA ARG A 118 13.38 18.33 -18.18
C ARG A 118 11.88 18.35 -17.91
N THR A 119 11.18 19.36 -18.43
CA THR A 119 9.71 19.48 -18.28
C THR A 119 9.00 18.29 -18.91
N ARG A 120 9.44 17.85 -20.11
CA ARG A 120 8.91 16.64 -20.76
C ARG A 120 9.20 15.37 -19.97
N ALA A 121 10.43 15.21 -19.46
CA ALA A 121 10.82 14.04 -18.69
C ALA A 121 10.00 13.94 -17.39
N GLN A 122 9.85 15.04 -16.66
CA GLN A 122 9.02 15.10 -15.45
C GLN A 122 7.55 14.80 -15.75
N ALA A 123 6.98 15.39 -16.80
CA ALA A 123 5.61 15.08 -17.21
C ALA A 123 5.42 13.60 -17.58
N GLY A 124 6.43 12.98 -18.21
CA GLY A 124 6.44 11.55 -18.53
C GLY A 124 6.48 10.67 -17.27
N GLU A 125 7.33 11.02 -16.30
CA GLU A 125 7.41 10.34 -15.00
C GLU A 125 6.09 10.42 -14.22
N GLU A 126 5.47 11.61 -14.17
CA GLU A 126 4.19 11.80 -13.48
C GLU A 126 3.08 10.98 -14.12
N LEU A 127 3.05 10.95 -15.45
CA LEU A 127 2.10 10.15 -16.20
C LEU A 127 2.31 8.65 -15.97
N GLN A 128 3.57 8.20 -15.90
CA GLN A 128 3.90 6.81 -15.59
C GLN A 128 3.48 6.44 -14.16
N ASP A 129 3.77 7.28 -13.17
CA ASP A 129 3.33 7.09 -11.79
C ASP A 129 1.80 7.05 -11.66
N PHE A 130 1.11 7.92 -12.40
CA PHE A 130 -0.35 7.92 -12.47
C PHE A 130 -0.86 6.61 -13.07
N ALA A 131 -0.29 6.18 -14.20
CA ALA A 131 -0.71 4.97 -14.89
C ALA A 131 -0.49 3.71 -14.03
N HIS A 132 0.61 3.64 -13.27
CA HIS A 132 0.85 2.56 -12.31
C HIS A 132 0.03 2.67 -11.01
N GLY A 133 -0.87 3.64 -10.91
CA GLY A 133 -1.69 3.87 -9.72
C GLY A 133 -0.89 4.26 -8.48
N VAL A 134 0.35 4.76 -8.65
CA VAL A 134 1.23 5.17 -7.54
C VAL A 134 0.75 6.50 -6.96
N SER A 135 0.25 7.39 -7.82
CA SER A 135 -0.21 8.73 -7.44
C SER A 135 -1.73 8.85 -7.32
N THR A 136 -2.52 7.82 -7.64
CA THR A 136 -3.99 7.88 -7.60
C THR A 136 -4.56 7.64 -6.20
N MET A 137 -5.87 7.92 -6.02
CA MET A 137 -6.58 7.51 -4.81
C MET A 137 -6.43 6.01 -4.62
N LYS A 138 -6.04 5.62 -3.41
CA LYS A 138 -5.93 4.22 -2.99
C LYS A 138 -7.06 3.89 -2.05
N LEU A 139 -7.64 2.71 -2.23
CA LEU A 139 -8.53 2.12 -1.23
C LEU A 139 -7.67 1.31 -0.27
N VAL A 140 -7.67 1.67 1.00
CA VAL A 140 -6.81 1.03 2.00
C VAL A 140 -7.66 0.42 3.10
N VAL A 141 -7.58 -0.90 3.24
CA VAL A 141 -8.23 -1.65 4.32
C VAL A 141 -7.16 -2.16 5.27
N THR A 142 -7.32 -1.88 6.56
CA THR A 142 -6.43 -2.43 7.57
C THR A 142 -7.12 -3.59 8.28
N LEU A 143 -6.46 -4.74 8.34
CA LEU A 143 -6.95 -5.96 8.96
C LEU A 143 -5.98 -6.47 10.00
N GLU A 144 -6.52 -6.98 11.09
CA GLU A 144 -5.78 -7.80 12.05
C GLU A 144 -6.12 -9.27 11.80
N LEU A 145 -5.08 -10.09 11.66
CA LEU A 145 -5.18 -11.53 11.41
C LEU A 145 -4.63 -12.27 12.64
N LEU A 146 -5.44 -13.17 13.18
CA LEU A 146 -5.04 -14.11 14.22
C LEU A 146 -4.95 -15.50 13.62
N GLN A 147 -3.72 -16.04 13.55
CA GLN A 147 -3.49 -17.43 13.13
C GLN A 147 -3.15 -18.28 14.35
N GLY A 148 -3.68 -19.49 14.41
CA GLY A 148 -3.35 -20.48 15.43
C GLY A 148 -1.94 -21.06 15.26
N PRO A 149 -1.46 -21.84 16.24
CA PRO A 149 -0.15 -22.50 16.19
C PRO A 149 -0.10 -23.60 15.13
N ASP A 150 -1.25 -24.08 14.67
CA ASP A 150 -1.42 -25.03 13.57
C ASP A 150 -1.45 -24.36 12.18
N GLY A 151 -1.38 -23.02 12.12
CA GLY A 151 -1.44 -22.22 10.89
C GLY A 151 -2.86 -21.90 10.43
N THR A 152 -3.89 -22.35 11.16
CA THR A 152 -5.28 -22.04 10.82
C THR A 152 -5.61 -20.58 11.10
N LEU A 153 -6.31 -19.92 10.16
CA LEU A 153 -6.82 -18.58 10.41
C LEU A 153 -8.01 -18.67 11.38
N ARG A 154 -7.86 -18.10 12.57
CA ARG A 154 -8.88 -18.10 13.63
C ARG A 154 -9.79 -16.89 13.54
N GLU A 155 -9.20 -15.72 13.32
CA GLU A 155 -9.95 -14.46 13.31
C GLU A 155 -9.38 -13.49 12.27
N VAL A 156 -10.31 -12.76 11.64
CA VAL A 156 -10.03 -11.61 10.77
C VAL A 156 -10.82 -10.45 11.31
N LYS A 157 -10.12 -9.44 11.81
CA LYS A 157 -10.73 -8.24 12.39
C LYS A 157 -10.47 -7.03 11.52
N LEU A 158 -11.53 -6.35 11.13
CA LEU A 158 -11.46 -5.11 10.38
C LEU A 158 -11.09 -3.95 11.30
N MET A 159 -9.90 -3.39 11.11
CA MET A 159 -9.38 -2.29 11.92
C MET A 159 -9.68 -0.92 11.30
N THR A 160 -9.60 -0.82 9.98
CA THR A 160 -9.90 0.43 9.25
C THR A 160 -10.52 0.11 7.90
N ARG A 161 -11.57 0.84 7.57
CA ARG A 161 -12.30 0.76 6.28
C ARG A 161 -11.67 1.68 5.24
N SER A 162 -11.77 1.29 3.98
CA SER A 162 -11.25 2.08 2.85
C SER A 162 -12.13 3.27 2.48
N GLY A 163 -13.37 3.31 2.99
CA GLY A 163 -14.39 4.26 2.55
C GLY A 163 -15.19 3.79 1.32
N ASN A 164 -14.84 2.64 0.74
CA ASN A 164 -15.63 1.94 -0.28
C ASN A 164 -16.11 0.58 0.29
N PRO A 165 -17.40 0.45 0.64
CA PRO A 165 -17.93 -0.78 1.24
C PRO A 165 -17.76 -2.03 0.36
N ALA A 166 -17.89 -1.89 -0.97
CA ALA A 166 -17.74 -3.01 -1.89
C ALA A 166 -16.30 -3.55 -1.90
N TYR A 167 -15.32 -2.66 -1.77
CA TYR A 167 -13.92 -3.06 -1.62
C TYR A 167 -13.65 -3.70 -0.25
N ASP A 168 -14.17 -3.10 0.83
CA ASP A 168 -14.03 -3.66 2.17
C ASP A 168 -14.59 -5.10 2.25
N ASP A 169 -15.78 -5.32 1.68
CA ASP A 169 -16.43 -6.64 1.63
C ASP A 169 -15.63 -7.63 0.77
N TYR A 170 -15.12 -7.19 -0.38
CA TYR A 170 -14.27 -8.02 -1.25
C TYR A 170 -13.02 -8.50 -0.52
N VAL A 171 -12.32 -7.61 0.19
CA VAL A 171 -11.12 -7.96 0.94
C VAL A 171 -11.47 -8.95 2.06
N LEU A 172 -12.54 -8.69 2.82
CA LEU A 172 -12.98 -9.58 3.91
C LEU A 172 -13.41 -10.98 3.43
N GLN A 173 -13.97 -11.08 2.24
CA GLN A 173 -14.33 -12.36 1.62
C GLN A 173 -13.11 -13.10 1.05
N SER A 174 -12.08 -12.37 0.62
CA SER A 174 -10.89 -12.94 -0.01
C SER A 174 -9.85 -13.46 1.00
N VAL A 175 -9.75 -12.85 2.18
CA VAL A 175 -8.72 -13.21 3.18
C VAL A 175 -8.89 -14.62 3.78
N PRO A 176 -10.09 -15.05 4.23
CA PRO A 176 -10.27 -16.39 4.78
C PRO A 176 -9.88 -17.55 3.84
N PRO A 177 -10.33 -17.60 2.56
CA PRO A 177 -9.93 -18.67 1.66
C PRO A 177 -8.43 -18.62 1.32
N ALA A 178 -7.79 -17.44 1.28
CA ALA A 178 -6.35 -17.31 1.05
C ALA A 178 -5.51 -18.03 2.11
N LEU A 179 -5.99 -18.04 3.36
CA LEU A 179 -5.27 -18.52 4.53
C LEU A 179 -5.90 -19.77 5.17
N ALA A 180 -6.91 -20.38 4.53
CA ALA A 180 -7.60 -21.56 5.04
C ALA A 180 -6.67 -22.77 5.24
N LYS A 181 -5.61 -22.87 4.43
CA LYS A 181 -4.54 -23.88 4.54
C LYS A 181 -3.18 -23.21 4.38
N PHE A 182 -2.75 -22.49 5.41
CA PHE A 182 -1.41 -21.93 5.47
C PHE A 182 -0.52 -22.74 6.44
N PRO A 183 0.80 -22.87 6.18
CA PRO A 183 1.69 -23.55 7.10
C PRO A 183 1.65 -22.93 8.50
N PRO A 184 1.94 -23.70 9.56
CA PRO A 184 2.04 -23.16 10.91
C PRO A 184 3.13 -22.08 10.99
N PRO A 185 2.93 -21.07 11.87
CA PRO A 185 3.94 -20.04 12.10
C PRO A 185 5.20 -20.70 12.67
N PRO A 186 6.39 -20.41 12.10
CA PRO A 186 7.61 -21.06 12.52
C PRO A 186 8.07 -20.50 13.88
N PRO A 187 8.60 -21.34 14.78
CA PRO A 187 8.85 -20.97 16.17
C PRO A 187 9.94 -19.90 16.34
N ASP A 188 10.78 -19.69 15.32
CA ASP A 188 11.82 -18.67 15.26
C ASP A 188 11.33 -17.33 14.67
N ALA A 189 10.09 -17.26 14.16
CA ALA A 189 9.50 -16.00 13.75
C ALA A 189 9.18 -15.13 14.96
N LEU A 190 9.64 -13.88 14.92
CA LEU A 190 9.35 -12.89 15.95
C LEU A 190 7.84 -12.62 16.04
N GLY A 191 7.29 -12.64 17.26
CA GLY A 191 5.85 -12.44 17.51
C GLY A 191 5.01 -13.72 17.46
N VAL A 192 5.63 -14.89 17.41
CA VAL A 192 4.94 -16.16 17.63
C VAL A 192 4.79 -16.40 19.13
N HIS A 193 3.55 -16.62 19.56
CA HIS A 193 3.17 -16.97 20.92
C HIS A 193 2.61 -18.40 20.94
N THR A 194 2.37 -18.95 22.13
CA THR A 194 1.85 -20.32 22.29
C THR A 194 0.43 -20.49 21.73
N ASP A 195 -0.35 -19.42 21.70
CA ASP A 195 -1.69 -19.36 21.15
C ASP A 195 -1.72 -19.07 19.64
N GLY A 196 -0.57 -18.72 19.04
CA GLY A 196 -0.40 -18.50 17.61
C GLY A 196 0.32 -17.19 17.28
N ILE A 197 -0.07 -16.54 16.19
CA ILE A 197 0.54 -15.29 15.73
C ILE A 197 -0.52 -14.25 15.38
N ARG A 198 -0.31 -13.02 15.87
CA ARG A 198 -1.16 -11.86 15.57
C ARG A 198 -0.40 -10.89 14.68
N SER A 199 -0.99 -10.55 13.54
CA SER A 199 -0.35 -9.67 12.56
C SER A 199 -1.34 -8.65 12.00
N LEU A 200 -0.85 -7.43 11.76
CA LEU A 200 -1.62 -6.33 11.20
C LEU A 200 -1.20 -6.10 9.75
N TRP A 201 -2.17 -6.06 8.85
CA TRP A 201 -1.99 -5.96 7.40
C TRP A 201 -2.75 -4.78 6.83
N SER A 202 -2.16 -4.13 5.84
CA SER A 202 -2.79 -3.15 4.97
C SER A 202 -3.01 -3.77 3.60
N VAL A 203 -4.23 -3.76 3.10
CA VAL A 203 -4.56 -4.18 1.73
C VAL A 203 -4.87 -2.93 0.92
N GLU A 204 -3.91 -2.54 0.09
CA GLU A 204 -4.00 -1.37 -0.78
C GLU A 204 -4.53 -1.78 -2.15
N GLY A 205 -5.63 -1.17 -2.56
CA GLY A 205 -6.26 -1.32 -3.85
C GLY A 205 -6.06 -0.07 -4.68
N ARG A 206 -5.62 -0.22 -5.93
CA ARG A 206 -5.38 0.90 -6.84
C ARG A 206 -5.82 0.57 -8.26
N VAL A 207 -6.23 1.61 -8.98
CA VAL A 207 -6.51 1.51 -10.41
C VAL A 207 -5.21 1.68 -11.18
N VAL A 208 -4.94 0.76 -12.09
CA VAL A 208 -3.78 0.74 -12.97
C VAL A 208 -4.27 0.83 -14.41
N TYR A 209 -3.63 1.71 -15.18
CA TYR A 209 -3.95 2.02 -16.57
C TYR A 209 -2.87 1.51 -17.53
N VAL A 210 -2.10 0.53 -17.11
CA VAL A 210 -0.95 0.01 -17.86
C VAL A 210 -1.29 -1.37 -18.40
N ARG A 211 -0.95 -1.64 -19.64
CA ARG A 211 -1.20 -2.93 -20.30
C ARG A 211 0.03 -3.39 -21.06
N LYS A 212 0.26 -4.71 -21.13
CA LYS A 212 1.35 -5.24 -21.95
C LYS A 212 1.05 -5.01 -23.43
N LEU A 213 2.03 -4.50 -24.18
CA LEU A 213 1.91 -4.27 -25.61
C LEU A 213 1.59 -5.57 -26.37
N SER A 214 2.15 -6.70 -25.91
CA SER A 214 1.89 -8.05 -26.45
C SER A 214 0.43 -8.50 -26.32
N GLU A 215 -0.34 -7.90 -25.42
CA GLU A 215 -1.76 -8.21 -25.22
C GLU A 215 -2.67 -7.34 -26.10
N MET A 216 -2.15 -6.27 -26.70
CA MET A 216 -2.91 -5.36 -27.56
C MET A 216 -3.06 -5.93 -28.97
N LYS A 217 -4.27 -5.93 -29.54
CA LYS A 217 -4.58 -6.58 -30.84
C LYS A 217 -5.44 -5.69 -31.72
N GLY A 218 -5.22 -5.75 -33.05
CA GLY A 218 -6.11 -5.23 -34.09
C GLY A 218 -6.48 -3.75 -33.94
N THR A 219 -7.63 -3.48 -33.33
CA THR A 219 -8.22 -2.14 -33.07
C THR A 219 -7.37 -1.24 -32.18
N ASP A 220 -6.35 -1.79 -31.52
CA ASP A 220 -5.43 -1.04 -30.67
C ASP A 220 -4.38 -0.25 -31.47
N THR A 221 -4.20 -0.52 -32.77
CA THR A 221 -3.21 0.17 -33.61
C THR A 221 -3.47 1.67 -33.77
N ALA A 222 -4.73 2.08 -33.95
CA ALA A 222 -5.10 3.49 -34.02
C ALA A 222 -4.84 4.21 -32.69
N TYR A 223 -5.11 3.53 -31.56
CA TYR A 223 -4.83 4.04 -30.23
C TYR A 223 -3.32 4.16 -29.98
N LEU A 224 -2.54 3.14 -30.33
CA LEU A 224 -1.08 3.16 -30.22
C LEU A 224 -0.46 4.27 -31.07
N THR A 225 -0.98 4.48 -32.28
CA THR A 225 -0.53 5.58 -33.17
C THR A 225 -0.86 6.94 -32.57
N ALA A 226 -2.07 7.12 -32.03
CA ALA A 226 -2.46 8.35 -31.36
C ALA A 226 -1.60 8.58 -30.09
N ALA A 227 -1.43 7.55 -29.25
CA ALA A 227 -0.61 7.57 -28.05
C ALA A 227 0.86 7.89 -28.37
N ALA A 228 1.41 7.36 -29.48
CA ALA A 228 2.73 7.69 -29.97
C ALA A 228 2.85 9.18 -30.33
N ALA A 229 1.87 9.71 -31.07
CA ALA A 229 1.86 11.09 -31.51
C ALA A 229 1.81 12.09 -30.34
N VAL A 230 1.18 11.71 -29.23
CA VAL A 230 1.12 12.53 -28.00
C VAL A 230 2.16 12.15 -26.93
N GLY A 231 3.10 11.24 -27.24
CA GLY A 231 4.19 10.86 -26.33
C GLY A 231 3.77 10.02 -25.13
N LEU A 232 2.58 9.40 -25.17
CA LEU A 232 2.05 8.51 -24.13
C LEU A 232 2.55 7.06 -24.26
N LEU A 233 3.38 6.75 -25.26
CA LEU A 233 4.15 5.51 -25.33
C LEU A 233 5.32 5.49 -24.32
N ALA A 234 5.23 6.23 -23.22
CA ALA A 234 6.15 6.17 -22.08
C ALA A 234 5.97 4.86 -21.30
N GLY A 235 6.04 3.75 -22.04
CA GLY A 235 5.98 2.41 -21.55
C GLY A 235 7.22 2.05 -20.80
N GLY A 236 7.08 1.66 -19.52
CA GLY A 236 8.17 0.97 -18.84
C GLY A 236 8.60 -0.23 -19.67
N PHE A 237 9.90 -0.33 -19.93
CA PHE A 237 10.52 -1.55 -20.42
C PHE A 237 10.94 -2.36 -19.20
N GLU A 238 10.35 -3.53 -19.02
CA GLU A 238 10.81 -4.44 -17.98
C GLU A 238 12.05 -5.18 -18.52
N GLU A 239 13.23 -4.79 -18.03
CA GLU A 239 14.52 -5.29 -18.51
C GLU A 239 14.69 -6.79 -18.28
N THR A 240 13.98 -7.36 -17.30
CA THR A 240 14.06 -8.79 -16.98
C THR A 240 13.17 -9.68 -17.84
N THR A 241 11.99 -9.20 -18.26
CA THR A 241 11.04 -9.99 -19.07
C THR A 241 11.01 -9.56 -20.54
N GLY A 242 11.57 -8.40 -20.87
CA GLY A 242 11.48 -7.80 -22.20
C GLY A 242 10.09 -7.25 -22.53
N ASP A 243 9.19 -7.19 -21.54
CA ASP A 243 7.84 -6.71 -21.74
C ASP A 243 7.84 -5.17 -21.89
N VAL A 244 7.19 -4.72 -22.97
CA VAL A 244 6.87 -3.30 -23.16
C VAL A 244 5.46 -3.06 -22.66
N TYR A 245 5.33 -2.14 -21.71
CA TYR A 245 4.03 -1.73 -21.19
C TYR A 245 3.53 -0.48 -21.90
N VAL A 246 2.24 -0.26 -21.99
CA VAL A 246 1.64 0.96 -22.59
C VAL A 246 0.53 1.46 -21.69
N ILE A 247 0.38 2.78 -21.62
CA ILE A 247 -0.71 3.41 -20.90
C ILE A 247 -2.00 3.28 -21.74
N ASP A 248 -2.93 2.44 -21.30
CA ASP A 248 -4.26 2.27 -21.88
C ASP A 248 -5.35 2.70 -20.89
N VAL A 249 -5.75 3.97 -21.01
CA VAL A 249 -6.81 4.54 -20.16
C VAL A 249 -8.19 3.94 -20.40
N ARG A 250 -8.38 3.21 -21.52
CA ARG A 250 -9.65 2.58 -21.89
C ARG A 250 -9.86 1.24 -21.19
N ASN A 251 -8.77 0.63 -20.70
CA ASN A 251 -8.80 -0.66 -20.04
C ASN A 251 -8.14 -0.55 -18.65
N PRO A 252 -8.79 0.17 -17.70
CA PRO A 252 -8.33 0.17 -16.33
C PRO A 252 -8.50 -1.24 -15.75
N HIS A 253 -7.51 -1.68 -15.00
CA HIS A 253 -7.63 -2.84 -14.12
C HIS A 253 -7.30 -2.42 -12.69
N PHE A 254 -7.77 -3.22 -11.73
CA PHE A 254 -7.52 -2.96 -10.32
C PHE A 254 -6.42 -3.90 -9.85
N GLU A 255 -5.50 -3.41 -9.03
CA GLU A 255 -4.41 -4.20 -8.45
C GLU A 255 -4.49 -4.09 -6.93
N CYS A 256 -4.48 -5.24 -6.26
CA CYS A 256 -4.42 -5.33 -4.80
C CYS A 256 -2.99 -5.66 -4.36
N ARG A 257 -2.46 -4.91 -3.41
CA ARG A 257 -1.17 -5.17 -2.76
C ARG A 257 -1.34 -5.27 -1.27
N SER A 258 -0.70 -6.27 -0.68
CA SER A 258 -0.75 -6.50 0.76
C SER A 258 0.56 -6.08 1.42
N ARG A 259 0.49 -5.26 2.46
CA ARG A 259 1.65 -4.81 3.23
C ARG A 259 1.47 -5.20 4.69
N LEU A 260 2.45 -5.92 5.23
CA LEU A 260 2.55 -6.15 6.66
C LEU A 260 2.87 -4.82 7.36
N LEU A 261 2.11 -4.48 8.40
CA LEU A 261 2.32 -3.28 9.20
C LEU A 261 2.93 -3.60 10.56
N ARG A 262 2.47 -4.66 11.22
CA ARG A 262 2.89 -5.02 12.58
C ARG A 262 2.82 -6.52 12.80
N VAL A 263 3.70 -7.04 13.66
CA VAL A 263 3.65 -8.41 14.18
C VAL A 263 3.80 -8.34 15.67
N TYR A 264 2.82 -8.85 16.41
CA TYR A 264 2.72 -8.72 17.87
C TYR A 264 3.38 -9.87 18.60
#